data_AF-A0A353NMA8-F1
#
_entry.id   AF-A0A353NMA8-F1
#
_cell.length_a   1.000
_cell.length_b   1.000
_cell.length_c   1.000
_cell.angle_alpha   90.00
_cell.angle_beta   90.00
_cell.angle_gamma   90.00
#
_symmetry.space_group_name_H-M   'P 1'
#
loop_
_entity.id
_entity.type
_entity.pdbx_description
1 polymer ?
#
loop_
_entity_poly.entity_id
_entity_poly.type
_entity_poly.pdbx_seq_one_letter_code
_entity_poly.pdbx_strand_id
1 'polypeptide(L)' 'MGGRSSEREISLKTGEQISEALVGEGYEVQKVDPAEDFVGELQRFTPDVV' A
#
# COMPACT_ATOMS: atom_id res chain seq x y z
N MET A 1 -2.77 -1.42 1.17
CA MET A 1 -4.18 -1.24 0.74
C MET A 1 -4.79 -2.57 0.34
N GLY A 2 -6.11 -2.71 0.26
CA GLY A 2 -6.75 -3.97 -0.12
C GLY A 2 -7.06 -4.88 1.08
N GLY A 3 -6.45 -6.07 1.13
CA GLY A 3 -6.71 -7.08 2.15
C GLY A 3 -7.91 -7.99 1.85
N ARG A 4 -8.26 -8.82 2.84
CA ARG A 4 -9.30 -9.86 2.73
C ARG A 4 -10.65 -9.47 3.36
N SER A 5 -10.79 -8.21 3.79
CA SER A 5 -12.02 -7.67 4.36
C SER A 5 -13.10 -7.46 3.29
N SER A 6 -14.37 -7.42 3.70
CA SER A 6 -15.47 -6.94 2.86
C SER A 6 -15.29 -5.50 2.39
N GLU A 7 -14.45 -4.72 3.07
CA GLU A 7 -14.12 -3.34 2.73
C GLU A 7 -12.97 -3.21 1.72
N ARG A 8 -12.52 -4.31 1.10
CA ARG A 8 -11.39 -4.33 0.15
C ARG A 8 -11.47 -3.21 -0.90
N GLU A 9 -12.61 -3.06 -1.56
CA GLU A 9 -12.82 -2.02 -2.58
C GLU A 9 -12.66 -0.60 -2.04
N ILE A 10 -13.07 -0.37 -0.79
CA ILE A 10 -12.90 0.91 -0.11
C ILE A 10 -11.41 1.12 0.19
N SER A 11 -10.74 0.11 0.73
CA SER A 11 -9.31 0.16 1.04
C SER A 11 -8.45 0.44 -0.21
N LEU A 12 -8.78 -0.16 -1.35
CA LEU A 12 -8.09 0.07 -2.62
C LEU A 12 -8.25 1.53 -3.07
N LYS A 13 -9.47 2.08 -3.05
CA LYS A 13 -9.74 3.47 -3.46
C LYS A 13 -9.06 4.48 -2.55
N THR A 14 -9.16 4.29 -1.24
CA THR A 14 -8.50 5.16 -0.26
C THR A 14 -6.99 5.06 -0.38
N GLY A 15 -6.47 3.84 -0.53
CA GLY A 15 -5.05 3.59 -0.70
C GLY A 15 -4.47 4.26 -1.95
N GLU A 16 -5.18 4.23 -3.08
CA GLU A 16 -4.73 4.88 -4.32
C GLU A 16 -4.53 6.38 -4.12
N GLN A 17 -5.53 7.08 -3.55
CA GLN A 17 -5.46 8.52 -3.32
C GLN A 17 -4.33 8.91 -2.36
N ILE A 18 -4.11 8.12 -1.31
CA ILE A 18 -2.99 8.35 -0.37
C ILE A 18 -1.65 8.12 -1.07
N SER A 19 -1.53 7.06 -1.89
CA SER A 19 -0.32 6.77 -2.65
C SER A 19 0.01 7.91 -3.61
N GLU A 20 -0.96 8.42 -4.36
CA GLU A 20 -0.79 9.55 -5.28
C GLU A 20 -0.34 10.81 -4.52
N ALA A 21 -0.94 11.11 -3.37
CA ALA A 21 -0.57 12.25 -2.55
C ALA A 21 0.87 12.15 -2.03
N LEU A 22 1.27 11.00 -1.47
CA LEU A 22 2.63 10.80 -0.96
C LEU A 22 3.69 10.85 -2.08
N VAL A 23 3.39 10.29 -3.25
CA VAL A 23 4.26 10.42 -4.42
C VAL A 23 4.38 11.89 -4.85
N GLY A 24 3.28 12.65 -4.81
CA GLY A 24 3.28 14.08 -5.10
C GLY A 24 4.14 14.92 -4.14
N GLU A 25 4.26 14.50 -2.88
CA GLU A 25 5.14 15.08 -1.88
C GLU A 25 6.62 14.63 -2.01
N GLY A 26 6.92 13.74 -2.95
CA GLY A 26 8.28 13.30 -3.27
C GLY A 26 8.76 12.07 -2.48
N TYR A 27 7.86 11.35 -1.80
CA TYR A 27 8.21 10.09 -1.13
C TYR A 27 8.32 8.93 -2.12
N GLU A 28 9.21 7.99 -1.84
CA GLU A 28 9.21 6.67 -2.49
C GLU A 28 8.13 5.80 -1.86
N VAL A 29 7.13 5.40 -2.66
CA VAL A 29 5.93 4.73 -2.16
C VAL A 29 5.70 3.44 -2.95
N GLN A 30 5.55 2.33 -2.24
CA GLN A 30 5.09 1.06 -2.82
C GLN A 30 3.67 0.73 -2.33
N LYS A 31 2.77 0.45 -3.27
CA LYS A 31 1.43 -0.06 -2.98
C LYS A 31 1.53 -1.55 -2.69
N VAL A 32 1.22 -1.95 -1.46
CA VAL A 32 1.27 -3.34 -1.00
C VAL A 32 -0.13 -3.83 -0.64
N ASP A 33 -0.50 -5.02 -1.10
CA ASP A 33 -1.75 -5.69 -0.72
C ASP A 33 -1.50 -6.81 0.31
N PRO A 34 -2.00 -6.69 1.56
CA PRO A 34 -1.76 -7.70 2.57
C PRO A 34 -2.51 -9.02 2.33
N ALA A 35 -3.37 -9.10 1.31
CA ALA A 35 -3.96 -10.37 0.89
C ALA A 35 -2.99 -11.29 0.13
N GLU A 36 -1.92 -10.72 -0.43
CA GLU A 36 -0.88 -11.35 -1.26
C GLU A 36 0.40 -11.65 -0.43
N ASP A 37 1.59 -11.64 -1.04
CA ASP A 37 2.89 -11.84 -0.39
C ASP A 37 3.33 -10.59 0.41
N PHE A 38 2.58 -10.27 1.46
CA PHE A 38 2.79 -9.07 2.27
C PHE A 38 4.21 -8.98 2.85
N VAL A 39 4.66 -10.05 3.51
CA VAL A 39 5.95 -10.07 4.19
C VAL A 39 7.09 -10.00 3.19
N GLY A 40 7.00 -10.74 2.08
CA GLY A 40 8.02 -10.72 1.05
C GLY A 40 8.10 -9.36 0.34
N GLU A 41 6.97 -8.70 0.09
CA GLU A 41 6.98 -7.34 -0.47
C GLU A 41 7.65 -6.32 0.45
N LEU A 42 7.33 -6.35 1.75
CA LEU A 42 7.98 -5.47 2.72
C LEU A 42 9.49 -5.73 2.84
N GLN A 43 9.90 -6.99 2.80
CA GLN A 43 11.32 -7.34 2.83
C GLN A 43 12.09 -6.91 1.58
N ARG A 44 11.44 -6.94 0.40
CA ARG A 44 12.03 -6.49 -0.86
C ARG A 44 12.12 -4.97 -0.96
N PHE A 45 11.10 -4.28 -0.48
CA PHE A 45 11.03 -2.82 -0.53
C PHE A 45 11.82 -2.14 0.58
N THR A 46 11.95 -2.79 1.73
CA THR A 46 12.63 -2.25 2.92
C THR A 46 12.17 -0.83 3.29
N PRO A 47 10.86 -0.60 3.50
CA PRO A 47 10.36 0.74 3.79
C PRO A 47 10.81 1.24 5.15
N ASP A 48 11.00 2.55 5.28
CA ASP A 48 11.20 3.22 6.58
C ASP A 48 9.93 3.20 7.45
N VAL A 49 8.75 3.18 6.82
CA VAL A 49 7.43 3.22 7.47
C VAL A 49 6.37 2.51 6.65
N VAL A 50 5.36 1.93 7.32
CA VAL A 50 4.19 1.25 6.73
C VAL A 50 2.91 1.81 7.31
#